data_AF-A0A3L6RBY1-F1
#
_entry.id   AF-A0A3L6RBY1-F1
#
_cell.length_a   1.000
_cell.length_b   1.000
_cell.length_c   1.000
_cell.angle_alpha   90.00
_cell.angle_beta   90.00
_cell.angle_gamma   90.00
#
_symmetry.space_group_name_H-M   'P 1'
#
loop_
_entity.id
_entity.type
_entity.pdbx_description
1 polymer ?
#
loop_
_entity_poly.entity_id
_entity_poly.type
_entity_poly.pdbx_seq_one_letter_code
_entity_poly.pdbx_strand_id
1 'polypeptide(L)'
;MGVIHRDLKPENFFLLSKDENAPLKATDFGLSVFFKEGEVFRDIVFSAYYIAPEVLKRSYGPEADIWSVGVIVYILLCGVPPFWAESEHGIFNAILRGQVDFTSDPWPRISHGAKDLVRKMLNPDPKQRISAHDVLNHPWIKEDGEAPDTPLDNAVLGRLKQFRAMNQFKKAALRVIAGCLSEEEIRGLKEMFKSMDSDNSGTITVDKLRRGLAKKGTKLSEAEVQQLMDAADADGNGTIDYEEFITTTMHMNRMDRDEHLYTAFQYFDKDNSGYITMEELEQALREKGLLDGRDIKEIVAEVDADNDGRINYTEFAAMMRKGDPEPSNPKKRRDVVL
;
A
#
# COMPACT_ATOMS: atom_id res chain seq x y z
N MET A 1 23.69 -19.55 4.01
CA MET A 1 22.38 -19.21 4.58
C MET A 1 21.75 -18.21 3.65
N GLY A 2 20.53 -18.45 3.18
CA GLY A 2 19.79 -17.49 2.38
C GLY A 2 18.99 -16.55 3.29
N VAL A 3 18.73 -15.34 2.82
CA VAL A 3 17.85 -14.36 3.47
C VAL A 3 16.73 -14.03 2.49
N ILE A 4 15.49 -14.03 2.96
CA ILE A 4 14.32 -13.47 2.25
C ILE A 4 14.04 -12.11 2.86
N HIS A 5 13.91 -11.07 2.04
CA HIS A 5 13.66 -9.71 2.51
C HIS A 5 12.20 -9.48 2.90
N ARG A 6 11.26 -10.00 2.11
CA ARG A 6 9.80 -9.91 2.34
C ARG A 6 9.19 -8.50 2.28
N ASP A 7 9.95 -7.45 1.99
CA ASP A 7 9.40 -6.10 1.82
C ASP A 7 10.20 -5.31 0.77
N LEU A 8 10.49 -5.93 -0.36
CA LEU A 8 11.18 -5.23 -1.44
C LEU A 8 10.23 -4.26 -2.13
N LYS A 9 10.54 -2.97 -1.97
CA LYS A 9 9.83 -1.83 -2.56
C LYS A 9 10.80 -0.68 -2.77
N PRO A 10 10.53 0.28 -3.67
CA PRO A 10 11.44 1.39 -3.96
C PRO A 10 11.85 2.17 -2.71
N GLU A 11 10.98 2.29 -1.71
CA GLU A 11 11.23 2.98 -0.44
C GLU A 11 12.33 2.32 0.40
N ASN A 12 12.57 1.03 0.20
CA ASN A 12 13.58 0.24 0.91
C ASN A 12 14.91 0.20 0.14
N PHE A 13 15.09 1.03 -0.89
CA PHE A 13 16.36 1.20 -1.59
C PHE A 13 16.84 2.64 -1.52
N PHE A 14 18.08 2.84 -1.07
CA PHE A 14 18.73 4.14 -0.97
C PHE A 14 19.94 4.22 -1.89
N LEU A 15 20.09 5.37 -2.55
CA LEU A 15 21.34 5.74 -3.21
C LEU A 15 22.28 6.36 -2.20
N LEU A 16 23.54 5.92 -2.18
CA LEU A 16 24.54 6.42 -1.23
C LEU A 16 24.93 7.89 -1.45
N SER A 17 24.74 8.41 -2.66
CA SER A 17 24.99 9.80 -3.02
C SER A 17 24.02 10.26 -4.11
N LYS A 18 24.16 11.52 -4.55
CA LYS A 18 23.41 12.09 -5.67
C LYS A 18 24.10 11.87 -7.02
N ASP A 19 25.21 11.16 -7.05
CA ASP A 19 25.96 10.90 -8.27
C ASP A 19 25.20 9.90 -9.15
N GLU A 20 25.34 10.02 -10.47
CA GLU A 20 24.65 9.15 -11.44
C GLU A 20 24.97 7.66 -11.25
N ASN A 21 26.21 7.36 -10.84
CA ASN A 21 26.69 6.00 -10.57
C ASN A 21 26.67 5.64 -9.07
N ALA A 22 25.85 6.33 -8.27
CA ALA A 22 25.77 6.07 -6.84
C ALA A 22 25.32 4.62 -6.57
N PRO A 23 26.02 3.88 -5.68
CA PRO A 23 25.59 2.53 -5.34
C PRO A 23 24.19 2.52 -4.71
N LEU A 24 23.33 1.62 -5.21
CA LEU A 24 22.03 1.32 -4.64
C LEU A 24 22.19 0.33 -3.48
N LYS A 25 21.56 0.62 -2.34
CA LYS A 25 21.56 -0.25 -1.17
C LYS A 25 20.15 -0.57 -0.71
N ALA A 26 19.85 -1.86 -0.57
CA ALA A 26 18.67 -2.32 0.14
C ALA A 26 18.81 -2.01 1.65
N THR A 27 17.72 -1.63 2.28
CA THR A 27 17.61 -1.38 3.71
C THR A 27 16.33 -2.02 4.25
N ASP A 28 16.11 -1.86 5.55
CA ASP A 28 14.90 -2.31 6.24
C ASP A 28 14.69 -3.83 6.19
N PHE A 29 15.64 -4.52 6.81
CA PHE A 29 15.56 -5.97 7.02
C PHE A 29 14.69 -6.33 8.23
N GLY A 30 13.84 -5.43 8.72
CA GLY A 30 12.99 -5.67 9.90
C GLY A 30 12.01 -6.82 9.71
N LEU A 31 11.56 -7.02 8.47
CA LEU A 31 10.70 -8.13 8.07
C LEU A 31 11.49 -9.31 7.47
N SER A 32 12.82 -9.26 7.40
CA SER A 32 13.61 -10.31 6.76
C SER A 32 13.72 -11.57 7.62
N VAL A 33 13.86 -12.73 6.96
CA VAL A 33 14.07 -14.04 7.62
C VAL A 33 15.18 -14.82 6.96
N PHE A 34 15.93 -15.56 7.78
CA PHE A 34 16.80 -16.61 7.27
C PHE A 34 15.95 -17.81 6.85
N PHE A 35 16.34 -18.45 5.76
CA PHE A 35 15.65 -19.64 5.29
C PHE A 35 16.62 -20.75 4.90
N LYS A 36 16.10 -21.97 4.93
CA LYS A 36 16.70 -23.15 4.29
C LYS A 36 15.94 -23.48 3.01
N GLU A 37 16.62 -24.09 2.05
CA GLU A 37 16.00 -24.51 0.80
C GLU A 37 14.79 -25.43 1.07
N GLY A 38 13.66 -25.12 0.46
CA GLY A 38 12.38 -25.82 0.66
C GLY A 38 11.57 -25.40 1.89
N GLU A 39 12.05 -24.45 2.70
CA GLU A 39 11.29 -23.88 3.81
C GLU A 39 10.12 -23.01 3.30
N VAL A 40 8.95 -23.14 3.95
CA VAL A 40 7.71 -22.47 3.55
C VAL A 40 7.23 -21.58 4.68
N PHE A 41 6.94 -20.32 4.35
CA PHE A 41 6.46 -19.30 5.27
C PHE A 41 4.95 -19.08 5.12
N ARG A 42 4.31 -18.68 6.22
CA ARG A 42 2.84 -18.52 6.31
C ARG A 42 2.38 -17.14 6.76
N ASP A 43 3.30 -16.32 7.25
CA ASP A 43 2.99 -14.97 7.74
C ASP A 43 2.83 -14.02 6.54
N ILE A 44 1.81 -13.17 6.55
CA ILE A 44 1.58 -12.19 5.48
C ILE A 44 2.24 -10.88 5.89
N VAL A 45 3.50 -10.66 5.50
CA VAL A 45 4.27 -9.46 5.87
C VAL A 45 4.78 -8.73 4.63
N PHE A 46 3.95 -7.93 3.95
CA PHE A 46 4.33 -7.29 2.69
C PHE A 46 3.53 -6.01 2.41
N SER A 47 4.17 -5.05 1.75
CA SER A 47 3.46 -3.89 1.20
C SER A 47 2.50 -4.28 0.05
N ALA A 48 1.25 -3.82 0.10
CA ALA A 48 0.13 -4.31 -0.73
C ALA A 48 0.37 -4.37 -2.26
N TYR A 49 1.17 -3.48 -2.85
CA TYR A 49 1.42 -3.47 -4.30
C TYR A 49 2.49 -4.47 -4.75
N TYR A 50 3.40 -4.87 -3.86
CA TYR A 50 4.59 -5.68 -4.21
C TYR A 50 4.46 -7.14 -3.76
N ILE A 51 3.33 -7.49 -3.14
CA ILE A 51 3.07 -8.82 -2.59
C ILE A 51 2.89 -9.87 -3.71
N ALA A 52 3.51 -11.04 -3.54
CA ALA A 52 3.36 -12.16 -4.46
C ALA A 52 2.05 -12.94 -4.20
N PRO A 53 1.43 -13.55 -5.22
CA PRO A 53 0.14 -14.23 -5.09
C PRO A 53 0.16 -15.41 -4.11
N GLU A 54 1.30 -16.08 -3.95
CA GLU A 54 1.46 -17.18 -3.00
C GLU A 54 1.64 -16.73 -1.54
N VAL A 55 2.05 -15.47 -1.31
CA VAL A 55 2.07 -14.87 0.04
C VAL A 55 0.64 -14.69 0.54
N LEU A 56 -0.27 -14.20 -0.31
CA LEU A 56 -1.71 -14.10 -0.02
C LEU A 56 -2.32 -15.47 0.33
N LYS A 57 -1.73 -16.56 -0.20
CA LYS A 57 -2.11 -17.95 0.09
C LYS A 57 -1.39 -18.54 1.30
N ARG A 58 -0.57 -17.74 2.00
CA ARG A 58 0.21 -18.15 3.19
C ARG A 58 1.10 -19.37 2.93
N SER A 59 1.68 -19.46 1.74
CA SER A 59 2.55 -20.58 1.35
C SER A 59 3.58 -20.11 0.33
N TYR A 60 4.66 -19.51 0.82
CA TYR A 60 5.68 -18.89 -0.02
C TYR A 60 7.11 -19.22 0.42
N GLY A 61 8.04 -19.03 -0.49
CA GLY A 61 9.49 -19.16 -0.30
C GLY A 61 10.22 -17.90 -0.81
N PRO A 62 11.54 -17.97 -1.04
CA PRO A 62 12.35 -16.84 -1.50
C PRO A 62 11.92 -16.28 -2.87
N GLU A 63 11.16 -17.04 -3.65
CA GLU A 63 10.63 -16.63 -4.96
C GLU A 63 9.69 -15.42 -4.84
N ALA A 64 9.12 -15.16 -3.65
CA ALA A 64 8.29 -13.99 -3.38
C ALA A 64 9.06 -12.67 -3.61
N ASP A 65 10.34 -12.61 -3.23
CA ASP A 65 11.16 -11.42 -3.46
C ASP A 65 11.36 -11.15 -4.97
N ILE A 66 11.44 -12.19 -5.80
CA ILE A 66 11.57 -12.03 -7.26
C ILE A 66 10.31 -11.40 -7.85
N TRP A 67 9.14 -11.75 -7.35
CA TRP A 67 7.90 -11.09 -7.74
C TRP A 67 7.93 -9.62 -7.38
N SER A 68 8.29 -9.27 -6.14
CA SER A 68 8.37 -7.87 -5.69
C SER A 68 9.35 -7.06 -6.54
N VAL A 69 10.53 -7.61 -6.87
CA VAL A 69 11.46 -6.96 -7.80
C VAL A 69 10.87 -6.86 -9.22
N GLY A 70 10.14 -7.87 -9.68
CA GLY A 70 9.43 -7.82 -10.97
C GLY A 70 8.41 -6.68 -11.04
N VAL A 71 7.69 -6.43 -9.94
CA VAL A 71 6.78 -5.29 -9.81
C VAL A 71 7.55 -3.97 -9.86
N ILE A 72 8.68 -3.87 -9.16
CA ILE A 72 9.55 -2.68 -9.21
C ILE A 72 10.04 -2.42 -10.64
N VAL A 73 10.56 -3.44 -11.33
CA VAL A 73 11.05 -3.31 -12.72
C VAL A 73 9.92 -2.90 -13.66
N TYR A 74 8.72 -3.48 -13.52
CA TYR A 74 7.54 -3.07 -14.28
C TYR A 74 7.25 -1.57 -14.07
N ILE A 75 7.20 -1.11 -12.81
CA ILE A 75 6.96 0.30 -12.46
C ILE A 75 8.05 1.20 -13.03
N LEU A 76 9.32 0.81 -12.95
CA LEU A 76 10.42 1.61 -13.50
C LEU A 76 10.32 1.77 -15.03
N LEU A 77 9.78 0.77 -15.74
CA LEU A 77 9.66 0.78 -17.19
C LEU A 77 8.45 1.58 -17.70
N CYS A 78 7.31 1.55 -16.99
CA CYS A 78 6.07 2.19 -17.46
C CYS A 78 5.47 3.26 -16.55
N GLY A 79 5.95 3.36 -15.31
CA GLY A 79 5.56 4.37 -14.32
C GLY A 79 4.29 4.07 -13.54
N VAL A 80 3.68 2.90 -13.72
CA VAL A 80 2.43 2.49 -13.05
C VAL A 80 2.55 1.05 -12.54
N PRO A 81 1.84 0.65 -11.47
CA PRO A 81 1.87 -0.72 -10.98
C PRO A 81 1.21 -1.70 -11.97
N PRO A 82 1.69 -2.96 -12.05
CA PRO A 82 1.11 -3.99 -12.92
C PRO A 82 -0.27 -4.46 -12.47
N PHE A 83 -0.55 -4.34 -11.18
CA PHE A 83 -1.82 -4.70 -10.58
C PHE A 83 -2.38 -3.47 -9.87
N TRP A 84 -3.53 -3.00 -10.36
CA TRP A 84 -4.21 -1.84 -9.83
C TRP A 84 -5.69 -2.10 -9.75
N ALA A 85 -6.32 -1.61 -8.69
CA ALA A 85 -7.76 -1.54 -8.55
C ALA A 85 -8.10 -0.40 -7.58
N GLU A 86 -9.38 -0.05 -7.53
CA GLU A 86 -9.88 0.98 -6.62
C GLU A 86 -9.90 0.57 -5.16
N SER A 87 -9.61 -0.68 -4.81
CA SER A 87 -9.52 -1.16 -3.43
C SER A 87 -8.40 -2.17 -3.26
N GLU A 88 -7.91 -2.33 -2.03
CA GLU A 88 -6.88 -3.31 -1.71
C GLU A 88 -7.33 -4.75 -2.03
N HIS A 89 -8.58 -5.09 -1.70
CA HIS A 89 -9.17 -6.37 -2.10
C HIS A 89 -9.23 -6.53 -3.63
N GLY A 90 -9.48 -5.44 -4.35
CA GLY A 90 -9.38 -5.41 -5.81
C GLY A 90 -7.96 -5.67 -6.32
N ILE A 91 -6.95 -5.07 -5.67
CA ILE A 91 -5.54 -5.26 -5.99
C ILE A 91 -5.15 -6.72 -5.74
N PHE A 92 -5.52 -7.30 -4.60
CA PHE A 92 -5.27 -8.71 -4.30
C PHE A 92 -5.95 -9.64 -5.31
N ASN A 93 -7.19 -9.33 -5.71
CA ASN A 93 -7.86 -10.08 -6.77
C ASN A 93 -7.14 -9.95 -8.12
N ALA A 94 -6.61 -8.78 -8.46
CA ALA A 94 -5.82 -8.58 -9.67
C ALA A 94 -4.50 -9.37 -9.62
N ILE A 95 -3.81 -9.36 -8.48
CA ILE A 95 -2.59 -10.14 -8.22
C ILE A 95 -2.88 -11.64 -8.36
N LEU A 96 -3.96 -12.14 -7.73
CA LEU A 96 -4.36 -13.54 -7.80
C LEU A 96 -4.77 -13.98 -9.21
N ARG A 97 -5.31 -13.09 -10.04
CA ARG A 97 -5.56 -13.35 -11.47
C ARG A 97 -4.26 -13.40 -12.28
N GLY A 98 -3.23 -12.65 -11.88
CA GLY A 98 -1.89 -12.68 -12.48
C GLY A 98 -1.83 -12.16 -13.92
N GLN A 99 -2.83 -11.38 -14.36
CA GLN A 99 -2.83 -10.79 -15.70
C GLN A 99 -2.08 -9.47 -15.68
N VAL A 100 -0.93 -9.43 -16.37
CA VAL A 100 -0.09 -8.24 -16.50
C VAL A 100 -0.30 -7.61 -17.88
N ASP A 101 -0.50 -6.31 -17.92
CA ASP A 101 -0.65 -5.55 -19.16
C ASP A 101 0.71 -5.22 -19.78
N PHE A 102 0.92 -5.64 -21.03
CA PHE A 102 2.09 -5.31 -21.84
C PHE A 102 1.70 -4.63 -23.16
N THR A 103 0.49 -4.06 -23.21
CA THR A 103 -0.12 -3.49 -24.41
C THR A 103 -0.35 -1.99 -24.31
N SER A 104 -0.69 -1.46 -23.12
CA SER A 104 -0.86 -0.02 -22.92
C SER A 104 0.47 0.74 -23.02
N ASP A 105 0.41 1.99 -23.46
CA ASP A 105 1.60 2.86 -23.50
C ASP A 105 2.30 2.94 -22.14
N PRO A 106 3.65 2.84 -22.07
CA PRO A 106 4.60 2.83 -23.19
C PRO A 106 5.02 1.43 -23.67
N TRP A 107 4.35 0.36 -23.21
CA TRP A 107 4.77 -1.02 -23.49
C TRP A 107 4.99 -1.34 -24.96
N PRO A 108 4.21 -0.86 -25.95
CA PRO A 108 4.50 -1.10 -27.36
C PRO A 108 5.92 -0.70 -27.78
N ARG A 109 6.52 0.31 -27.13
CA ARG A 109 7.88 0.81 -27.41
C ARG A 109 8.98 0.14 -26.59
N ILE A 110 8.63 -0.53 -25.49
CA ILE A 110 9.59 -1.25 -24.63
C ILE A 110 10.10 -2.51 -25.34
N SER A 111 11.41 -2.78 -25.22
CA SER A 111 12.08 -3.89 -25.89
C SER A 111 11.48 -5.25 -25.53
N HIS A 112 11.61 -6.22 -26.44
CA HIS A 112 11.14 -7.57 -26.19
C HIS A 112 11.86 -8.22 -25.00
N GLY A 113 13.18 -7.99 -24.86
CA GLY A 113 13.99 -8.52 -23.75
C GLY A 113 13.51 -8.05 -22.38
N ALA A 114 13.14 -6.77 -22.24
CA ALA A 114 12.59 -6.23 -21.00
C ALA A 114 11.23 -6.89 -20.65
N LYS A 115 10.32 -6.96 -21.63
CA LYS A 115 9.02 -7.63 -21.46
C LYS A 115 9.17 -9.10 -21.09
N ASP A 116 10.13 -9.78 -21.70
CA ASP A 116 10.41 -11.19 -21.44
C ASP A 116 10.90 -11.41 -20.01
N LEU A 117 11.82 -10.57 -19.53
CA LEU A 117 12.26 -10.63 -18.14
C LEU A 117 11.10 -10.40 -17.18
N VAL A 118 10.33 -9.32 -17.37
CA VAL A 118 9.22 -8.96 -16.48
C VAL A 118 8.15 -10.06 -16.47
N ARG A 119 7.82 -10.67 -17.62
CA ARG A 119 6.90 -11.84 -17.68
C ARG A 119 7.40 -13.02 -16.87
N LYS A 120 8.71 -13.30 -16.89
CA LYS A 120 9.31 -14.40 -16.14
C LYS A 120 9.36 -14.12 -14.63
N MET A 121 9.58 -12.87 -14.23
CA MET A 121 9.56 -12.45 -12.82
C MET A 121 8.15 -12.41 -12.24
N LEU A 122 7.16 -11.96 -13.03
CA LEU A 122 5.75 -11.91 -12.63
C LEU A 122 4.97 -13.17 -13.01
N ASN A 123 5.63 -14.34 -13.01
CA ASN A 123 4.95 -15.62 -13.18
C ASN A 123 4.17 -15.97 -11.90
N PRO A 124 2.84 -16.19 -11.97
CA PRO A 124 2.04 -16.51 -10.78
C PRO A 124 2.38 -17.85 -10.14
N ASP A 125 2.97 -18.80 -10.89
CA ASP A 125 3.48 -20.05 -10.32
C ASP A 125 4.93 -19.85 -9.84
N PRO A 126 5.20 -19.85 -8.52
CA PRO A 126 6.54 -19.65 -8.00
C PRO A 126 7.54 -20.70 -8.50
N LYS A 127 7.09 -21.92 -8.85
CA LYS A 127 7.97 -22.97 -9.39
C LYS A 127 8.43 -22.71 -10.82
N GLN A 128 7.69 -21.88 -11.56
CA GLN A 128 8.00 -21.47 -12.93
C GLN A 128 8.54 -20.04 -12.99
N ARG A 129 8.61 -19.36 -11.84
CA ARG A 129 9.17 -18.03 -11.71
C ARG A 129 10.69 -18.11 -11.80
N ILE A 130 11.27 -17.19 -12.56
CA ILE A 130 12.73 -17.11 -12.73
C ILE A 130 13.43 -16.92 -11.38
N SER A 131 14.60 -17.53 -11.19
CA SER A 131 15.38 -17.38 -9.96
C SER A 131 16.17 -16.06 -9.95
N ALA A 132 16.62 -15.60 -8.77
CA ALA A 132 17.52 -14.43 -8.67
C ALA A 132 18.77 -14.59 -9.55
N HIS A 133 19.34 -15.79 -9.57
CA HIS A 133 20.52 -16.11 -10.37
C HIS A 133 20.23 -15.99 -11.87
N ASP A 134 19.10 -16.51 -12.32
CA ASP A 134 18.72 -16.48 -13.73
C ASP A 134 18.29 -15.07 -14.18
N VAL A 135 17.72 -14.26 -13.28
CA VAL A 135 17.46 -12.83 -13.53
C VAL A 135 18.78 -12.13 -13.86
N LEU A 136 19.82 -12.29 -13.05
CA LEU A 136 21.13 -11.66 -13.27
C LEU A 136 21.83 -12.15 -14.55
N ASN A 137 21.49 -13.34 -15.03
CA ASN A 137 22.01 -13.89 -16.29
C ASN A 137 21.10 -13.64 -17.49
N HIS A 138 19.96 -12.98 -17.29
CA HIS A 138 19.01 -12.73 -18.38
C HIS A 138 19.66 -11.83 -19.46
N PRO A 139 19.50 -12.14 -20.77
CA PRO A 139 20.15 -11.39 -21.85
C PRO A 139 19.94 -9.88 -21.80
N TRP A 140 18.81 -9.44 -21.24
CA TRP A 140 18.49 -8.01 -21.10
C TRP A 140 19.32 -7.30 -20.02
N ILE A 141 19.55 -7.90 -18.85
CA ILE A 141 20.10 -7.19 -17.67
C ILE A 141 21.51 -7.62 -17.28
N LYS A 142 22.02 -8.74 -17.82
CA LYS A 142 23.39 -9.18 -17.58
C LYS A 142 24.40 -8.09 -17.99
N GLU A 143 25.61 -8.17 -17.44
CA GLU A 143 26.73 -7.33 -17.89
C GLU A 143 26.93 -7.48 -19.41
N ASP A 144 27.10 -6.36 -20.11
CA ASP A 144 27.09 -6.26 -21.59
C ASP A 144 25.82 -6.82 -22.27
N GLY A 145 24.67 -6.71 -21.58
CA GLY A 145 23.37 -7.15 -22.05
C GLY A 145 22.70 -6.24 -23.09
N GLU A 146 21.46 -6.57 -23.43
CA GLU A 146 20.66 -5.90 -24.47
C GLU A 146 19.89 -4.66 -23.97
N ALA A 147 20.00 -4.30 -22.68
CA ALA A 147 19.34 -3.11 -22.15
C ALA A 147 19.91 -1.84 -22.79
N PRO A 148 19.07 -0.92 -23.30
CA PRO A 148 19.54 0.31 -23.91
C PRO A 148 20.01 1.31 -22.87
N ASP A 149 21.09 2.04 -23.15
CA ASP A 149 21.54 3.21 -22.35
C ASP A 149 20.64 4.45 -22.56
N THR A 150 19.53 4.31 -23.28
CA THR A 150 18.61 5.42 -23.54
C THR A 150 17.87 5.77 -22.25
N PRO A 151 17.84 7.06 -21.84
CA PRO A 151 17.09 7.47 -20.66
C PRO A 151 15.60 7.12 -20.77
N LEU A 152 14.97 6.86 -19.63
CA LEU A 152 13.52 6.67 -19.54
C LEU A 152 12.78 7.89 -20.10
N ASP A 153 11.69 7.64 -20.80
CA ASP A 153 10.82 8.68 -21.36
C ASP A 153 10.34 9.63 -20.24
N ASN A 154 10.33 10.94 -20.49
CA ASN A 154 9.84 11.95 -19.55
C ASN A 154 8.39 11.66 -19.09
N ALA A 155 7.58 11.02 -19.94
CA ALA A 155 6.23 10.59 -19.57
C ALA A 155 6.21 9.48 -18.51
N VAL A 156 7.24 8.61 -18.46
CA VAL A 156 7.40 7.59 -17.42
C VAL A 156 7.87 8.24 -16.14
N LEU A 157 8.84 9.17 -16.23
CA LEU A 157 9.30 9.94 -15.07
C LEU A 157 8.17 10.75 -14.41
N GLY A 158 7.27 11.34 -15.20
CA GLY A 158 6.09 12.03 -14.68
C GLY A 158 5.15 11.09 -13.91
N ARG A 159 4.85 9.91 -14.47
CA ARG A 159 3.99 8.92 -13.81
C ARG A 159 4.57 8.39 -12.50
N LEU A 160 5.89 8.20 -12.44
CA LEU A 160 6.58 7.78 -11.21
C LEU A 160 6.47 8.82 -10.08
N LYS A 161 6.58 10.10 -10.41
CA LYS A 161 6.42 11.19 -9.44
C LYS A 161 4.99 11.28 -8.92
N GLN A 162 4.03 11.23 -9.83
CA GLN A 162 2.61 11.24 -9.51
C GLN A 162 2.21 10.11 -8.55
N PHE A 163 2.63 8.87 -8.85
CA PHE A 163 2.35 7.71 -8.00
C PHE A 163 2.89 7.87 -6.57
N ARG A 164 4.11 8.43 -6.43
CA ARG A 164 4.70 8.70 -5.11
C ARG A 164 3.88 9.75 -4.34
N ALA A 165 3.55 10.86 -5.01
CA ALA A 165 2.88 12.00 -4.41
C ALA A 165 1.48 11.62 -3.88
N MET A 166 0.71 10.86 -4.67
CA MET A 166 -0.62 10.38 -4.29
C MET A 166 -0.59 9.51 -3.02
N ASN A 167 0.35 8.56 -2.94
CA ASN A 167 0.52 7.71 -1.76
C ASN A 167 0.87 8.51 -0.51
N GLN A 168 1.65 9.59 -0.64
CA GLN A 168 2.00 10.44 0.50
C GLN A 168 0.82 11.31 0.94
N PHE A 169 0.03 11.85 0.01
CA PHE A 169 -1.16 12.65 0.36
C PHE A 169 -2.19 11.82 1.13
N LYS A 170 -2.47 10.59 0.67
CA LYS A 170 -3.37 9.66 1.37
C LYS A 170 -2.89 9.35 2.79
N LYS A 171 -1.58 9.10 2.98
CA LYS A 171 -0.98 8.89 4.31
C LYS A 171 -1.11 10.11 5.22
N ALA A 172 -0.92 11.32 4.69
CA ALA A 172 -1.07 12.56 5.46
C ALA A 172 -2.51 12.77 5.92
N ALA A 173 -3.49 12.56 5.03
CA ALA A 173 -4.91 12.70 5.36
C ALA A 173 -5.35 11.72 6.45
N LEU A 174 -4.93 10.46 6.39
CA LEU A 174 -5.23 9.47 7.44
C LEU A 174 -4.66 9.88 8.81
N ARG A 175 -3.43 10.42 8.85
CA ARG A 175 -2.83 10.92 10.09
C ARG A 175 -3.56 12.11 10.69
N VAL A 176 -4.08 12.99 9.85
CA VAL A 176 -4.89 14.14 10.29
C VAL A 176 -6.21 13.64 10.89
N ILE A 177 -6.89 12.71 10.21
CA ILE A 177 -8.12 12.07 10.70
C ILE A 177 -7.88 11.49 12.10
N ALA A 178 -6.82 10.69 12.28
CA ALA A 178 -6.46 10.11 13.59
C ALA A 178 -6.19 11.16 14.69
N GLY A 179 -5.71 12.36 14.32
CA GLY A 179 -5.45 13.47 15.24
C GLY A 179 -6.67 14.35 15.56
N CYS A 180 -7.77 14.21 14.80
CA CYS A 180 -8.99 15.01 14.92
C CYS A 180 -10.05 14.40 15.86
N LEU A 181 -9.74 13.29 16.52
CA LEU A 181 -10.57 12.70 17.57
C LEU A 181 -10.70 13.64 18.78
N SER A 182 -11.87 13.66 19.42
CA SER A 182 -12.04 14.38 20.69
C SER A 182 -11.14 13.78 21.78
N GLU A 183 -10.71 14.58 22.78
CA GLU A 183 -9.91 14.05 23.90
C GLU A 183 -10.60 12.88 24.63
N GLU A 184 -11.94 12.81 24.59
CA GLU A 184 -12.72 11.74 25.19
C GLU A 184 -12.67 10.45 24.36
N GLU A 185 -12.72 10.55 23.03
CA GLU A 185 -12.55 9.42 22.11
C GLU A 185 -11.09 8.94 22.07
N ILE A 186 -10.11 9.87 22.05
CA ILE A 186 -8.68 9.52 22.19
C ILE A 186 -8.46 8.82 23.53
N ARG A 187 -9.01 9.33 24.63
CA ARG A 187 -8.89 8.70 25.95
C ARG A 187 -9.55 7.33 25.97
N GLY A 188 -10.76 7.20 25.42
CA GLY A 188 -11.48 5.93 25.33
C GLY A 188 -10.73 4.90 24.49
N LEU A 189 -10.22 5.29 23.32
CA LEU A 189 -9.43 4.43 22.43
C LEU A 189 -8.06 4.10 23.02
N LYS A 190 -7.41 5.03 23.71
CA LYS A 190 -6.12 4.82 24.40
C LYS A 190 -6.27 3.95 25.64
N GLU A 191 -7.37 4.08 26.39
CA GLU A 191 -7.73 3.16 27.48
C GLU A 191 -8.08 1.78 26.93
N MET A 192 -8.79 1.71 25.80
CA MET A 192 -9.12 0.45 25.13
C MET A 192 -7.85 -0.25 24.64
N PHE A 193 -6.95 0.48 23.97
CA PHE A 193 -5.65 -0.01 23.53
C PHE A 193 -4.82 -0.51 24.72
N LYS A 194 -4.64 0.31 25.78
CA LYS A 194 -3.92 -0.10 27.00
C LYS A 194 -4.54 -1.30 27.71
N SER A 195 -5.86 -1.43 27.67
CA SER A 195 -6.55 -2.58 28.29
C SER A 195 -6.30 -3.89 27.53
N MET A 196 -6.01 -3.81 26.23
CA MET A 196 -5.68 -4.94 25.37
C MET A 196 -4.17 -5.22 25.37
N ASP A 197 -3.34 -4.18 25.42
CA ASP A 197 -1.88 -4.24 25.51
C ASP A 197 -1.41 -4.36 26.98
N SER A 198 -1.81 -5.46 27.64
CA SER A 198 -1.59 -5.66 29.08
C SER A 198 -0.12 -5.78 29.53
N ASP A 199 0.78 -6.08 28.60
CA ASP A 199 2.24 -6.16 28.74
C ASP A 199 2.94 -4.89 28.26
N ASN A 200 2.19 -3.89 27.78
CA ASN A 200 2.67 -2.57 27.38
C ASN A 200 3.74 -2.66 26.28
N SER A 201 3.58 -3.63 25.35
CA SER A 201 4.51 -3.87 24.23
C SER A 201 4.36 -2.84 23.11
N GLY A 202 3.32 -2.01 23.17
CA GLY A 202 2.98 -1.05 22.12
C GLY A 202 2.23 -1.67 20.93
N THR A 203 1.84 -2.95 21.02
CA THR A 203 1.20 -3.69 19.92
C THR A 203 0.18 -4.72 20.43
N ILE A 204 -0.93 -4.89 19.70
CA ILE A 204 -2.02 -5.80 20.02
C ILE A 204 -1.98 -7.01 19.09
N THR A 205 -1.50 -8.16 19.59
CA THR A 205 -1.59 -9.46 18.88
C THR A 205 -3.04 -9.96 18.78
N VAL A 206 -3.32 -10.89 17.85
CA VAL A 206 -4.62 -11.63 17.76
C VAL A 206 -5.12 -12.14 19.11
N ASP A 207 -4.21 -12.70 19.91
CA ASP A 207 -4.53 -13.25 21.22
C ASP A 207 -4.92 -12.17 22.24
N LYS A 208 -4.26 -11.01 22.19
CA LYS A 208 -4.59 -9.84 23.01
C LYS A 208 -5.94 -9.26 22.58
N LEU A 209 -6.18 -9.13 21.27
CA LEU A 209 -7.45 -8.67 20.72
C LEU A 209 -8.62 -9.57 21.15
N ARG A 210 -8.46 -10.89 21.01
CA ARG A 210 -9.43 -11.90 21.46
C ARG A 210 -9.77 -11.77 22.95
N ARG A 211 -8.74 -11.70 23.80
CA ARG A 211 -8.92 -11.57 25.26
C ARG A 211 -9.56 -10.24 25.64
N GLY A 212 -9.19 -9.16 24.95
CA GLY A 212 -9.75 -7.82 25.12
C GLY A 212 -11.26 -7.79 24.82
N LEU A 213 -11.66 -8.35 23.68
CA LEU A 213 -13.06 -8.40 23.25
C LEU A 213 -13.90 -9.34 24.13
N ALA A 214 -13.36 -10.49 24.54
CA ALA A 214 -14.03 -11.42 25.45
C ALA A 214 -14.30 -10.79 26.83
N LYS A 215 -13.38 -9.97 27.36
CA LYS A 215 -13.56 -9.23 28.63
C LYS A 215 -14.67 -8.17 28.56
N LYS A 216 -14.96 -7.65 27.37
CA LYS A 216 -15.99 -6.62 27.13
C LYS A 216 -17.37 -7.22 26.81
N GLY A 217 -17.51 -8.55 26.87
CA GLY A 217 -18.80 -9.25 26.75
C GLY A 217 -19.16 -9.69 25.33
N THR A 218 -18.31 -9.42 24.34
CA THR A 218 -18.49 -9.86 22.95
C THR A 218 -17.91 -11.26 22.77
N LYS A 219 -18.75 -12.23 22.40
CA LYS A 219 -18.33 -13.57 21.99
C LYS A 219 -18.18 -13.62 20.49
N LEU A 220 -16.97 -13.37 20.00
CA LEU A 220 -16.60 -13.54 18.60
C LEU A 220 -15.92 -14.90 18.42
N SER A 221 -16.21 -15.57 17.32
CA SER A 221 -15.51 -16.78 16.87
C SER A 221 -14.08 -16.46 16.44
N GLU A 222 -13.19 -17.46 16.39
CA GLU A 222 -11.81 -17.25 15.92
C GLU A 222 -11.76 -16.68 14.51
N ALA A 223 -12.69 -17.08 13.63
CA ALA A 223 -12.79 -16.54 12.28
C ALA A 223 -13.13 -15.05 12.28
N GLU A 224 -14.00 -14.59 13.19
CA GLU A 224 -14.39 -13.18 13.29
C GLU A 224 -13.29 -12.33 13.92
N VAL A 225 -12.56 -12.85 14.91
CA VAL A 225 -11.39 -12.16 15.48
C VAL A 225 -10.27 -12.08 14.44
N GLN A 226 -10.06 -13.14 13.66
CA GLN A 226 -9.09 -13.14 12.58
C GLN A 226 -9.48 -12.13 11.50
N GLN A 227 -10.76 -12.04 11.12
CA GLN A 227 -11.24 -11.04 10.17
C GLN A 227 -11.06 -9.60 10.67
N LEU A 228 -11.28 -9.36 11.96
CA LEU A 228 -11.04 -8.05 12.56
C LEU A 228 -9.55 -7.71 12.60
N MET A 229 -8.71 -8.71 12.85
CA MET A 229 -7.26 -8.56 12.80
C MET A 229 -6.78 -8.26 11.38
N ASP A 230 -7.23 -9.04 10.41
CA ASP A 230 -6.89 -8.89 8.99
C ASP A 230 -7.38 -7.53 8.44
N ALA A 231 -8.41 -6.94 9.05
CA ALA A 231 -8.90 -5.59 8.70
C ALA A 231 -8.15 -4.46 9.40
N ALA A 232 -7.41 -4.76 10.47
CA ALA A 232 -6.81 -3.77 11.35
C ALA A 232 -5.29 -3.63 11.22
N ASP A 233 -4.64 -4.75 10.98
CA ASP A 233 -3.20 -4.92 10.79
C ASP A 233 -2.82 -4.47 9.36
N ALA A 234 -2.70 -3.15 9.19
CA ALA A 234 -2.51 -2.50 7.89
C ALA A 234 -1.12 -2.75 7.30
N ASP A 235 -0.12 -3.03 8.15
CA ASP A 235 1.22 -3.41 7.75
C ASP A 235 1.44 -4.94 7.71
N GLY A 236 0.47 -5.74 8.19
CA GLY A 236 0.47 -7.19 8.16
C GLY A 236 1.47 -7.83 9.14
N ASN A 237 1.98 -7.08 10.11
CA ASN A 237 3.01 -7.58 11.03
C ASN A 237 2.48 -8.63 12.04
N GLY A 238 1.18 -8.96 12.00
CA GLY A 238 0.50 -9.90 12.89
C GLY A 238 0.07 -9.27 14.21
N THR A 239 0.25 -7.96 14.37
CA THR A 239 -0.05 -7.16 15.55
C THR A 239 -0.58 -5.80 15.13
N ILE A 240 -1.54 -5.26 15.87
CA ILE A 240 -2.07 -3.91 15.62
C ILE A 240 -1.30 -2.94 16.48
N ASP A 241 -0.55 -2.03 15.86
CA ASP A 241 0.09 -0.93 16.57
C ASP A 241 -0.92 0.18 16.95
N TYR A 242 -0.46 1.23 17.63
CA TYR A 242 -1.35 2.31 18.05
C TYR A 242 -1.93 3.11 16.87
N GLU A 243 -1.16 3.37 15.81
CA GLU A 243 -1.64 4.10 14.65
C GLU A 243 -2.68 3.27 13.86
N GLU A 244 -2.42 1.96 13.72
CA GLU A 244 -3.32 0.98 13.10
C GLU A 244 -4.61 0.83 13.89
N PHE A 245 -4.52 0.65 15.22
CA PHE A 245 -5.69 0.48 16.07
C PHE A 245 -6.66 1.63 15.96
N ILE A 246 -6.15 2.87 15.96
CA ILE A 246 -6.96 4.08 15.82
C ILE A 246 -7.59 4.14 14.44
N THR A 247 -6.80 3.86 13.41
CA THR A 247 -7.27 3.86 12.02
C THR A 247 -8.41 2.84 11.84
N THR A 248 -8.26 1.60 12.31
CA THR A 248 -9.32 0.58 12.20
C THR A 248 -10.55 0.88 13.04
N THR A 249 -10.38 1.33 14.28
CA THR A 249 -11.53 1.60 15.15
C THR A 249 -12.38 2.76 14.63
N MET A 250 -11.78 3.71 13.91
CA MET A 250 -12.51 4.72 13.14
C MET A 250 -13.28 4.13 11.95
N HIS A 251 -12.71 3.14 11.26
CA HIS A 251 -13.35 2.50 10.11
C HIS A 251 -14.63 1.71 10.47
N MET A 252 -14.80 1.31 11.74
CA MET A 252 -15.97 0.52 12.17
C MET A 252 -17.23 1.36 12.45
N ASN A 253 -17.12 2.68 12.63
CA ASN A 253 -18.27 3.58 12.83
C ASN A 253 -18.52 4.44 11.58
N ARG A 254 -19.50 4.01 10.76
CA ARG A 254 -19.88 4.71 9.52
C ARG A 254 -20.38 6.15 9.71
N MET A 255 -20.96 6.48 10.87
CA MET A 255 -21.48 7.83 11.15
C MET A 255 -20.34 8.81 11.48
N ASP A 256 -19.34 8.36 12.25
CA ASP A 256 -18.17 9.17 12.64
C ASP A 256 -17.19 9.36 11.48
N ARG A 257 -17.16 8.42 10.52
CA ARG A 257 -16.27 8.46 9.36
C ARG A 257 -16.48 9.66 8.43
N ASP A 258 -17.73 10.02 8.13
CA ASP A 258 -18.01 11.19 7.27
C ASP A 258 -17.70 12.50 8.00
N GLU A 259 -17.90 12.54 9.33
CA GLU A 259 -17.55 13.68 10.18
C GLU A 259 -16.03 13.85 10.30
N HIS A 260 -15.28 12.75 10.43
CA HIS A 260 -13.81 12.75 10.45
C HIS A 260 -13.18 13.07 9.09
N LEU A 261 -13.75 12.57 7.99
CA LEU A 261 -13.33 12.95 6.64
C LEU A 261 -13.52 14.46 6.42
N TYR A 262 -14.64 15.00 6.88
CA TYR A 262 -14.89 16.42 6.83
C TYR A 262 -13.93 17.21 7.73
N THR A 263 -13.62 16.72 8.93
CA THR A 263 -12.66 17.38 9.82
C THR A 263 -11.24 17.39 9.23
N ALA A 264 -10.84 16.30 8.59
CA ALA A 264 -9.55 16.27 7.89
C ALA A 264 -9.54 17.15 6.65
N PHE A 265 -10.65 17.23 5.91
CA PHE A 265 -10.81 18.20 4.84
C PHE A 265 -10.63 19.64 5.37
N GLN A 266 -11.28 20.00 6.47
CA GLN A 266 -11.13 21.31 7.13
C GLN A 266 -9.72 21.58 7.67
N TYR A 267 -8.96 20.53 8.01
CA TYR A 267 -7.56 20.73 8.39
C TYR A 267 -6.72 21.23 7.22
N PHE A 268 -7.00 20.75 6.02
CA PHE A 268 -6.33 21.19 4.79
C PHE A 268 -6.89 22.52 4.29
N ASP A 269 -8.22 22.69 4.26
CA ASP A 269 -8.94 23.94 3.90
C ASP A 269 -8.81 24.99 5.02
N LYS A 270 -7.70 25.72 5.06
CA LYS A 270 -7.36 26.67 6.12
C LYS A 270 -8.26 27.90 6.07
N ASP A 271 -8.66 28.33 4.88
CA ASP A 271 -9.49 29.51 4.69
C ASP A 271 -11.00 29.22 4.77
N ASN A 272 -11.40 27.94 4.91
CA ASN A 272 -12.78 27.46 4.90
C ASN A 272 -13.53 27.85 3.62
N SER A 273 -12.82 27.89 2.49
CA SER A 273 -13.41 28.17 1.18
C SER A 273 -14.27 27.02 0.66
N GLY A 274 -14.17 25.83 1.27
CA GLY A 274 -14.80 24.60 0.78
C GLY A 274 -13.96 23.89 -0.28
N TYR A 275 -12.72 24.33 -0.51
CA TYR A 275 -11.79 23.78 -1.48
C TYR A 275 -10.39 23.74 -0.87
N ILE A 276 -9.67 22.63 -1.06
CA ILE A 276 -8.24 22.56 -0.73
C ILE A 276 -7.46 23.09 -1.93
N THR A 277 -6.78 24.21 -1.74
CA THR A 277 -5.92 24.80 -2.77
C THR A 277 -4.54 24.14 -2.81
N MET A 278 -3.78 24.36 -3.89
CA MET A 278 -2.40 23.86 -4.00
C MET A 278 -1.53 24.40 -2.86
N GLU A 279 -1.69 25.67 -2.51
CA GLU A 279 -0.93 26.34 -1.47
C GLU A 279 -1.22 25.75 -0.08
N GLU A 280 -2.49 25.48 0.21
CA GLU A 280 -2.91 24.86 1.47
C GLU A 280 -2.42 23.41 1.60
N LEU A 281 -2.50 22.66 0.51
CA LEU A 281 -1.97 21.31 0.43
C LEU A 281 -0.45 21.28 0.64
N GLU A 282 0.27 22.24 0.02
CA GLU A 282 1.71 22.41 0.20
C GLU A 282 2.09 22.73 1.62
N GLN A 283 1.39 23.68 2.23
CA GLN A 283 1.64 24.05 3.60
C GLN A 283 1.42 22.86 4.54
N ALA A 284 0.31 22.14 4.40
CA ALA A 284 -0.02 21.01 5.26
C ALA A 284 0.97 19.84 5.13
N LEU A 285 1.41 19.51 3.92
CA LEU A 285 2.38 18.44 3.67
C LEU A 285 3.78 18.83 4.13
N ARG A 286 4.16 20.10 4.00
CA ARG A 286 5.43 20.62 4.50
C ARG A 286 5.49 20.66 6.03
N GLU A 287 4.41 21.05 6.70
CA GLU A 287 4.31 21.05 8.18
C GLU A 287 4.49 19.64 8.77
N LYS A 288 4.13 18.59 8.04
CA LYS A 288 4.33 17.19 8.45
C LYS A 288 5.66 16.59 7.97
N GLY A 289 6.48 17.35 7.26
CA GLY A 289 7.76 16.89 6.71
C GLY A 289 7.61 15.88 5.57
N LEU A 290 6.47 15.88 4.87
CA LEU A 290 6.09 14.83 3.93
C LEU A 290 6.39 15.15 2.44
N LEU A 291 6.77 16.37 2.04
CA LEU A 291 7.06 16.72 0.62
C LEU A 291 7.94 17.97 0.37
N ASP A 292 8.49 18.05 -0.85
CA ASP A 292 8.96 19.27 -1.53
C ASP A 292 7.89 19.74 -2.56
N GLY A 293 7.63 21.06 -2.67
CA GLY A 293 6.50 21.66 -3.41
C GLY A 293 6.32 21.36 -4.92
N ARG A 294 7.20 20.57 -5.53
CA ARG A 294 7.12 20.21 -6.96
C ARG A 294 6.13 19.08 -7.25
N ASP A 295 5.83 18.24 -6.26
CA ASP A 295 5.00 17.03 -6.43
C ASP A 295 3.49 17.30 -6.22
N ILE A 296 3.12 18.53 -5.83
CA ILE A 296 1.77 18.89 -5.38
C ILE A 296 0.82 19.19 -6.53
N LYS A 297 1.34 19.83 -7.58
CA LYS A 297 0.57 20.08 -8.81
C LYS A 297 0.06 18.78 -9.43
N GLU A 298 0.86 17.72 -9.32
CA GLU A 298 0.55 16.40 -9.85
C GLU A 298 -0.53 15.70 -9.00
N ILE A 299 -0.51 15.86 -7.68
CA ILE A 299 -1.57 15.37 -6.78
C ILE A 299 -2.91 16.01 -7.14
N VAL A 300 -2.94 17.34 -7.24
CA VAL A 300 -4.17 18.08 -7.54
C VAL A 300 -4.74 17.61 -8.88
N ALA A 301 -3.93 17.53 -9.93
CA ALA A 301 -4.38 17.11 -11.26
C ALA A 301 -4.99 15.69 -11.33
N GLU A 302 -4.73 14.81 -10.36
CA GLU A 302 -5.29 13.45 -10.34
C GLU A 302 -6.57 13.33 -9.49
N VAL A 303 -6.69 14.18 -8.47
CA VAL A 303 -7.85 14.21 -7.57
C VAL A 303 -8.95 15.13 -8.11
N ASP A 304 -8.54 16.23 -8.74
CA ASP A 304 -9.37 17.26 -9.36
C ASP A 304 -10.08 16.68 -10.60
N ALA A 305 -11.32 16.25 -10.39
CA ALA A 305 -12.12 15.58 -11.40
C ALA A 305 -12.79 16.59 -12.35
N ASP A 306 -13.07 17.80 -11.85
CA ASP A 306 -13.68 18.88 -12.63
C ASP A 306 -12.67 19.85 -13.27
N ASN A 307 -11.38 19.66 -13.00
CA ASN A 307 -10.23 20.43 -13.50
C ASN A 307 -10.30 21.92 -13.11
N ASP A 308 -10.83 22.24 -11.93
CA ASP A 308 -10.90 23.60 -11.41
C ASP A 308 -9.58 24.09 -10.76
N GLY A 309 -8.60 23.20 -10.65
CA GLY A 309 -7.28 23.43 -10.06
C GLY A 309 -7.26 23.35 -8.53
N ARG A 310 -8.33 22.86 -7.90
CA ARG A 310 -8.52 22.73 -6.46
C ARG A 310 -9.13 21.36 -6.17
N ILE A 311 -9.21 21.00 -4.88
CA ILE A 311 -9.82 19.73 -4.47
C ILE A 311 -11.05 20.06 -3.61
N ASN A 312 -12.25 19.77 -4.12
CA ASN A 312 -13.47 19.91 -3.35
C ASN A 312 -13.69 18.71 -2.41
N TYR A 313 -14.62 18.82 -1.45
CA TYR A 313 -14.88 17.75 -0.47
C TYR A 313 -15.28 16.42 -1.13
N THR A 314 -16.01 16.47 -2.25
CA THR A 314 -16.46 15.25 -2.94
C THR A 314 -15.28 14.52 -3.56
N GLU A 315 -14.34 15.26 -4.14
CA GLU A 315 -13.09 14.73 -4.72
C GLU A 315 -12.15 14.21 -3.64
N PHE A 316 -11.99 14.95 -2.55
CA PHE A 316 -11.22 14.50 -1.38
C PHE A 316 -11.82 13.21 -0.79
N ALA A 317 -13.13 13.17 -0.59
CA ALA A 317 -13.82 12.00 -0.08
C ALA A 317 -13.76 10.83 -1.08
N ALA A 318 -13.87 11.08 -2.39
CA ALA A 318 -13.73 10.06 -3.43
C ALA A 318 -12.30 9.49 -3.46
N MET A 319 -11.28 10.32 -3.30
CA MET A 319 -9.90 9.89 -3.15
C MET A 319 -9.70 9.03 -1.89
N MET A 320 -10.29 9.42 -0.76
CA MET A 320 -10.21 8.68 0.51
C MET A 320 -11.04 7.40 0.51
N ARG A 321 -12.12 7.34 -0.27
CA ARG A 321 -13.00 6.17 -0.45
C ARG A 321 -12.51 5.24 -1.56
N LYS A 322 -11.71 5.72 -2.52
CA LYS A 322 -10.86 4.90 -3.41
C LYS A 322 -9.85 4.16 -2.55
N GLY A 323 -10.23 2.95 -2.14
CA GLY A 323 -9.44 2.04 -1.33
C GLY A 323 -10.30 1.01 -0.60
N ASP A 324 -11.57 1.32 -0.35
CA ASP A 324 -12.40 0.56 0.58
C ASP A 324 -13.43 -0.33 -0.13
N PRO A 325 -13.63 -1.57 0.34
CA PRO A 325 -14.71 -2.41 -0.14
C PRO A 325 -16.08 -1.86 0.32
N GLU A 326 -17.04 -1.75 -0.61
CA GLU A 326 -18.46 -1.67 -0.21
C GLU A 326 -18.85 -3.00 0.46
N PRO A 327 -19.35 -3.00 1.70
CA PRO A 327 -20.05 -4.15 2.24
C PRO A 327 -21.35 -4.34 1.46
N SER A 328 -21.40 -5.39 0.65
CA SER A 328 -22.65 -5.85 0.04
C SER A 328 -23.73 -5.95 1.12
N ASN A 329 -24.77 -5.11 1.01
CA ASN A 329 -25.85 -5.05 1.99
C ASN A 329 -26.76 -6.29 1.79
N PRO A 330 -26.85 -7.25 2.73
CA PRO A 330 -27.62 -8.49 2.52
C PRO A 330 -29.14 -8.28 2.49
N LYS A 331 -29.65 -7.05 2.61
CA LYS A 331 -31.07 -6.76 2.84
C LYS A 331 -31.90 -6.37 1.60
N LYS A 332 -31.40 -6.51 0.38
CA LYS A 332 -32.20 -6.24 -0.85
C LYS A 332 -32.53 -7.46 -1.72
N ARG A 333 -32.38 -8.68 -1.20
CA ARG A 333 -32.81 -9.93 -1.88
C ARG A 333 -33.86 -10.72 -1.09
N ARG A 334 -34.89 -10.03 -0.60
CA ARG A 334 -36.19 -10.64 -0.30
C ARG A 334 -37.23 -9.61 -0.67
N ASP A 335 -37.86 -9.84 -1.81
CA ASP A 335 -39.19 -9.38 -2.22
C ASP A 335 -39.17 -9.22 -3.74
N VAL A 336 -39.28 -10.34 -4.46
CA VAL A 336 -40.26 -10.59 -5.54
C VAL A 336 -40.19 -12.10 -5.82
N VAL A 337 -40.99 -12.88 -5.10
CA VAL A 337 -41.61 -14.09 -5.64
C VAL A 337 -43.03 -14.11 -5.11
N LEU A 338 -43.97 -13.73 -5.97
CA LEU A 338 -45.24 -14.42 -6.18
C LEU A 338 -45.70 -14.13 -7.62
#